data_AF-A0A1H7HRT5-F1
#
_entry.id   AF-A0A1H7HRT5-F1
#
_cell.length_a   1.000
_cell.length_b   1.000
_cell.length_c   1.000
_cell.angle_alpha   90.00
_cell.angle_beta   90.00
_cell.angle_gamma   90.00
#
_symmetry.space_group_name_H-M   'P 1'
#
loop_
_entity.id
_entity.type
_entity.pdbx_description
1 polymer ?
#
loop_
_entity_poly.entity_id
_entity_poly.type
_entity_poly.pdbx_seq_one_letter_code
_entity_poly.pdbx_strand_id
1 'polypeptide(L)'
;MTTKPQLKLGSHLVPGLAAVGLFAVMAAVFLGASFPNPQGFADGANLTASIGYTMFNLGFGSVEGESMLVAFEIIDLVLVGALVGAVLLARRDEGGSMRTILTDGGRELKRTLFDDEEGDR
;
A
#
# COMPACT_ATOMS: atom_id res chain seq x y z
N MET A 1 -15.25 -31.03 45.86
CA MET A 1 -14.50 -29.97 46.58
C MET A 1 -13.70 -29.20 45.55
N THR A 2 -14.05 -27.94 45.28
CA THR A 2 -13.30 -27.09 44.35
C THR A 2 -12.52 -26.06 45.16
N THR A 3 -11.20 -26.09 45.04
CA THR A 3 -10.30 -25.18 45.76
C THR A 3 -10.55 -23.75 45.29
N LYS A 4 -10.66 -22.81 46.24
CA LYS A 4 -10.86 -21.40 45.93
C LYS A 4 -9.65 -20.86 45.14
N PRO A 5 -9.87 -20.10 44.04
CA PRO A 5 -8.78 -19.49 43.31
C PRO A 5 -8.06 -18.47 44.20
N GLN A 6 -6.74 -18.55 44.25
CA GLN A 6 -5.88 -17.63 45.01
C GLN A 6 -5.13 -16.74 44.03
N LEU A 7 -5.17 -15.43 44.28
CA LEU A 7 -4.39 -14.46 43.52
C LEU A 7 -2.91 -14.70 43.77
N LYS A 8 -2.17 -15.03 42.71
CA LYS A 8 -0.71 -15.06 42.78
C LYS A 8 -0.25 -13.60 42.86
N LEU A 9 0.26 -13.21 44.03
CA LEU A 9 0.94 -11.94 44.25
C LEU A 9 2.43 -12.24 44.45
N GLY A 10 3.31 -11.67 43.63
CA GLY A 10 4.75 -11.92 43.67
C GLY A 10 5.51 -11.28 42.50
N SER A 11 6.77 -11.69 42.29
CA SER A 11 7.68 -11.09 41.29
C SER A 11 7.13 -11.08 39.85
N HIS A 12 6.21 -11.98 39.52
CA HIS A 12 5.51 -12.01 38.22
C HIS A 12 4.55 -10.82 37.99
N LEU A 13 4.26 -10.02 39.02
CA LEU A 13 3.52 -8.76 38.88
C LEU A 13 4.40 -7.58 38.48
N VAL A 14 5.74 -7.71 38.56
CA VAL A 14 6.68 -6.64 38.19
C VAL A 14 6.47 -6.14 36.76
N PRO A 15 6.29 -7.01 35.73
CA PRO A 15 5.96 -6.55 34.38
C PRO A 15 4.62 -5.82 34.30
N GLY A 16 3.60 -6.27 35.05
CA GLY A 16 2.30 -5.62 35.11
C GLY A 16 2.37 -4.23 35.75
N LEU A 17 3.14 -4.11 36.83
CA LEU A 17 3.39 -2.82 37.48
C LEU A 17 4.17 -1.88 36.55
N ALA A 18 5.16 -2.40 35.81
CA ALA A 18 5.89 -1.63 34.81
C ALA A 18 4.96 -1.11 33.70
N ALA A 19 4.03 -1.94 33.21
CA ALA A 19 3.04 -1.53 32.22
C ALA A 19 2.09 -0.43 32.76
N VAL A 20 1.61 -0.56 34.00
CA VAL A 20 0.79 0.47 34.65
C VAL A 20 1.59 1.77 34.83
N GLY A 21 2.87 1.67 35.20
CA GLY A 21 3.76 2.82 35.29
C GLY A 21 3.93 3.52 33.94
N LEU A 22 4.20 2.76 32.87
CA LEU A 22 4.31 3.31 31.51
C LEU A 22 3.00 3.95 31.06
N PHE A 23 1.86 3.32 31.35
CA PHE A 23 0.55 3.88 31.07
C PHE A 23 0.34 5.22 31.77
N ALA A 24 0.68 5.32 33.06
CA ALA A 24 0.55 6.56 33.82
C ALA A 24 1.44 7.68 33.24
N VAL A 25 2.68 7.35 32.84
CA VAL A 25 3.57 8.30 32.15
C VAL A 25 2.94 8.78 30.84
N MET A 26 2.41 7.86 30.03
CA MET A 26 1.80 8.23 28.75
C MET A 26 0.52 9.06 28.93
N ALA A 27 -0.32 8.70 29.90
CA ALA A 27 -1.50 9.48 30.26
C ALA A 27 -1.11 10.89 30.71
N ALA A 28 -0.09 11.04 31.57
CA ALA A 28 0.39 12.34 32.00
C ALA A 28 0.91 13.19 30.82
N VAL A 29 1.66 12.58 29.91
CA VAL A 29 2.16 13.26 28.70
C VAL A 29 1.00 13.70 27.81
N PHE A 30 0.03 12.83 27.54
CA PHE A 30 -1.07 13.16 26.62
C PHE A 30 -2.06 14.17 27.21
N LEU A 31 -2.37 14.09 28.50
CA LEU A 31 -3.25 15.06 29.15
C LEU A 31 -2.54 16.40 29.39
N GLY A 32 -1.22 16.39 29.57
CA GLY A 32 -0.41 17.59 29.72
C GLY A 32 0.02 18.24 28.40
N ALA A 33 -0.09 17.53 27.28
CA ALA A 33 0.25 18.06 25.97
C ALA A 33 -0.76 19.13 25.54
N SER A 34 -0.27 20.34 25.32
CA SER A 34 -1.03 21.40 24.67
C SER A 34 -0.54 21.52 23.23
N PHE A 35 -1.45 21.35 22.28
CA PHE A 35 -1.16 21.61 20.88
C PHE A 35 -1.60 23.03 20.53
N PRO A 36 -0.80 23.78 19.75
CA PRO A 36 -1.27 25.02 19.11
C PRO A 36 -2.48 24.76 18.22
N ASN A 37 -3.14 25.85 17.77
CA ASN A 37 -4.19 25.74 16.76
C ASN A 37 -3.65 24.95 15.55
N PRO A 38 -4.45 24.02 14.98
CA PRO A 38 -4.02 23.22 13.84
C PRO A 38 -3.61 24.14 12.69
N GLN A 39 -2.32 24.13 12.36
CA GLN A 39 -1.80 24.83 11.21
C GLN A 39 -1.82 23.86 10.03
N GLY A 40 -2.63 24.18 9.03
CA GLY A 40 -2.56 23.51 7.73
C GLY A 40 -1.29 23.90 6.98
N PHE A 41 -1.16 23.41 5.75
CA PHE A 41 -0.11 23.87 4.85
C PHE A 41 -0.34 25.34 4.46
N ALA A 42 0.75 26.05 4.14
CA ALA A 42 0.68 27.43 3.69
C ALA A 42 -0.18 27.56 2.42
N ASP A 43 -0.79 28.74 2.24
CA ASP A 43 -1.55 29.03 1.01
C ASP A 43 -0.66 28.87 -0.22
N GLY A 44 -1.16 28.11 -1.20
CA GLY A 44 -0.42 27.80 -2.43
C GLY A 44 0.58 26.63 -2.33
N ALA A 45 0.69 25.96 -1.18
CA ALA A 45 1.51 24.76 -1.07
C ALA A 45 0.95 23.64 -1.96
N ASN A 46 1.76 23.16 -2.91
CA ASN A 46 1.38 22.06 -3.79
C ASN A 46 1.89 20.73 -3.20
N LEU A 47 1.00 20.06 -2.48
CA LEU A 47 1.29 18.76 -1.86
C LEU A 47 1.64 17.70 -2.91
N THR A 48 0.91 17.65 -4.02
CA THR A 48 1.16 16.66 -5.08
C THR A 48 2.55 16.82 -5.67
N ALA A 49 2.97 18.08 -5.95
CA ALA A 49 4.31 18.35 -6.43
C ALA A 49 5.38 17.99 -5.38
N SER A 50 5.15 18.37 -4.12
CA SER A 50 6.08 18.08 -3.02
C SER A 50 6.27 16.58 -2.82
N ILE A 51 5.18 15.79 -2.85
CA ILE A 51 5.23 14.32 -2.83
C ILE A 51 6.04 13.80 -4.01
N GLY A 52 5.78 14.29 -5.23
CA GLY A 52 6.53 13.90 -6.42
C GLY A 52 8.03 14.19 -6.30
N TYR A 53 8.40 15.35 -5.76
CA TYR A 53 9.81 15.68 -5.51
C TYR A 53 10.44 14.75 -4.47
N THR A 54 9.74 14.48 -3.38
CA THR A 54 10.18 13.56 -2.33
C THR A 54 10.34 12.11 -2.82
N MET A 55 9.50 11.66 -3.76
CA MET A 55 9.63 10.33 -4.40
C MET A 55 10.97 10.15 -5.12
N PHE A 56 11.50 11.22 -5.70
CA PHE A 56 12.77 11.19 -6.45
C PHE A 56 13.94 11.86 -5.70
N ASN A 57 13.79 12.12 -4.40
CA ASN A 57 14.78 12.81 -3.57
C ASN A 57 15.19 14.19 -4.13
N LEU A 58 14.21 14.96 -4.60
CA LEU A 58 14.38 16.30 -5.15
C LEU A 58 14.01 17.37 -4.11
N GLY A 59 14.86 18.38 -3.94
CA GLY A 59 14.69 19.45 -2.93
C GLY A 59 13.81 20.63 -3.37
N PHE A 60 12.83 20.40 -4.23
CA PHE A 60 12.00 21.48 -4.82
C PHE A 60 10.61 21.62 -4.19
N GLY A 61 10.27 20.78 -3.19
CA GLY A 61 8.98 20.79 -2.51
C GLY A 61 8.76 22.04 -1.67
N SER A 62 7.54 22.58 -1.72
CA SER A 62 7.07 23.61 -0.78
C SER A 62 6.78 23.05 0.61
N VAL A 63 6.71 21.72 0.73
CA VAL A 63 6.50 20.97 1.97
C VAL A 63 7.67 20.00 2.12
N GLU A 64 8.29 19.98 3.30
CA GLU A 64 9.37 19.03 3.61
C GLU A 64 8.83 17.60 3.70
N GLY A 65 9.60 16.65 3.18
CA GLY A 65 9.27 15.22 3.20
C GLY A 65 10.52 14.35 3.15
N GLU A 66 10.43 13.16 3.72
CA GLU A 66 11.53 12.18 3.72
C GLU A 66 11.64 11.45 2.38
N SER A 67 12.86 11.27 1.87
CA SER A 67 13.10 10.58 0.60
C SER A 67 12.40 9.22 0.53
N MET A 68 11.59 9.03 -0.51
CA MET A 68 10.94 7.75 -0.83
C MET A 68 11.58 7.03 -2.02
N LEU A 69 12.78 7.45 -2.42
CA LEU A 69 13.46 6.92 -3.62
C LEU A 69 13.64 5.40 -3.57
N VAL A 70 14.01 4.86 -2.41
CA VAL A 70 14.17 3.41 -2.24
C VAL A 70 12.84 2.69 -2.40
N ALA A 71 11.76 3.22 -1.82
CA ALA A 71 10.43 2.64 -1.95
C ALA A 71 9.93 2.70 -3.40
N PHE A 72 10.17 3.82 -4.09
CA PHE A 72 9.88 3.98 -5.52
C PHE A 72 10.60 2.92 -6.37
N GLU A 73 11.89 2.71 -6.13
CA GLU A 73 12.69 1.72 -6.86
C GLU A 73 12.23 0.28 -6.60
N ILE A 74 11.86 -0.05 -5.35
CA ILE A 74 11.31 -1.37 -5.02
C ILE A 74 10.00 -1.62 -5.79
N ILE A 75 9.12 -0.63 -5.85
CA ILE A 75 7.86 -0.73 -6.59
C ILE A 75 8.15 -0.93 -8.08
N ASP A 76 9.09 -0.19 -8.66
CA ASP A 76 9.50 -0.36 -10.07
C ASP A 76 9.95 -1.79 -10.35
N LEU A 77 10.88 -2.32 -9.54
CA LEU A 77 11.37 -3.70 -9.67
C LEU A 77 10.25 -4.73 -9.55
N VAL A 78 9.32 -4.54 -8.61
CA VAL A 78 8.16 -5.42 -8.42
C VAL A 78 7.23 -5.36 -9.63
N LEU A 79 6.95 -4.17 -10.16
CA LEU A 79 6.09 -4.00 -11.33
C LEU A 79 6.72 -4.63 -12.58
N VAL A 80 8.03 -4.46 -12.80
CA VAL A 80 8.75 -5.11 -13.90
C VAL A 80 8.72 -6.63 -13.73
N GLY A 81 8.98 -7.14 -12.53
CA GLY A 81 8.91 -8.57 -12.24
C GLY A 81 7.52 -9.15 -12.45
N ALA A 82 6.48 -8.44 -12.01
CA ALA A 82 5.08 -8.82 -12.21
C ALA A 82 4.71 -8.82 -13.69
N LEU A 83 5.15 -7.82 -14.47
CA LEU A 83 4.93 -7.75 -15.91
C LEU A 83 5.59 -8.94 -16.63
N VAL A 84 6.87 -9.21 -16.34
CA VAL A 84 7.58 -10.35 -16.92
C VAL A 84 6.91 -11.66 -16.52
N GLY A 85 6.52 -11.81 -15.26
CA GLY A 85 5.80 -12.99 -14.77
C GLY A 85 4.45 -13.18 -15.47
N ALA A 86 3.67 -12.12 -15.63
CA ALA A 86 2.40 -12.16 -16.33
C ALA A 86 2.57 -12.54 -17.81
N VAL A 87 3.55 -11.96 -18.49
CA VAL A 87 3.87 -12.29 -19.89
C VAL A 87 4.32 -13.73 -20.04
N LEU A 88 5.22 -14.22 -19.16
CA LEU A 88 5.71 -15.59 -19.21
C LEU A 88 4.57 -16.60 -18.94
N LEU A 89 3.71 -16.34 -17.96
CA LEU A 89 2.55 -17.18 -17.64
C LEU A 89 1.48 -17.18 -18.75
N ALA A 90 1.32 -16.05 -19.44
CA ALA A 90 0.38 -15.93 -20.55
C ALA A 90 0.83 -16.75 -21.77
N ARG A 91 2.13 -17.00 -21.92
CA ARG A 91 2.67 -17.84 -23.00
C ARG A 91 2.43 -19.31 -22.68
N ARG A 92 1.46 -19.94 -23.35
CA ARG A 92 1.30 -21.40 -23.36
C ARG A 92 2.05 -22.01 -24.54
N ASP A 93 2.85 -23.04 -24.26
CA ASP A 93 3.36 -23.95 -25.28
C ASP A 93 2.33 -25.06 -25.51
N GLU A 94 1.64 -25.02 -26.65
CA GLU A 94 0.83 -26.16 -27.11
C GLU A 94 1.60 -26.86 -28.24
N GLY A 95 2.08 -28.08 -27.99
CA GLY A 95 2.65 -28.96 -29.01
C GLY A 95 4.06 -28.60 -29.51
N GLY A 96 4.88 -27.89 -28.71
CA GLY A 96 6.27 -27.58 -29.07
C GLY A 96 6.45 -26.45 -30.09
N SER A 97 5.39 -25.68 -30.35
CA SER A 97 5.44 -24.45 -31.15
C SER A 97 4.96 -23.27 -30.32
N MET A 98 5.84 -22.28 -30.18
CA MET A 98 5.61 -21.07 -29.40
C MET A 98 4.57 -20.18 -30.13
N ARG A 99 3.27 -20.40 -29.91
CA ARG A 99 2.20 -19.56 -30.48
C ARG A 99 2.08 -18.27 -29.68
N THR A 100 2.28 -17.13 -30.34
CA THR A 100 1.92 -15.83 -29.77
C THR A 100 0.39 -15.73 -29.74
N ILE A 101 -0.20 -15.55 -28.56
CA ILE A 101 -1.63 -15.24 -28.45
C ILE A 101 -1.76 -13.75 -28.79
N LEU A 102 -2.01 -13.46 -30.06
CA LEU A 102 -2.50 -12.15 -30.48
C LEU A 102 -3.93 -12.03 -29.96
N THR A 103 -4.14 -11.19 -28.96
CA THR A 103 -5.49 -10.76 -28.58
C THR A 103 -6.06 -10.03 -29.79
N ASP A 104 -7.16 -10.54 -30.34
CA ASP A 104 -7.78 -10.01 -31.55
C ASP A 104 -8.44 -8.63 -31.36
N GLY A 105 -8.51 -8.16 -30.10
CA GLY A 105 -9.15 -6.90 -29.71
C GLY A 105 -10.67 -6.96 -29.70
N GLY A 106 -11.27 -8.15 -29.63
CA GLY A 106 -12.73 -8.33 -29.70
C GLY A 106 -13.31 -8.13 -31.10
N ARG A 107 -12.47 -8.18 -32.15
CA ARG A 107 -12.90 -8.01 -33.54
C ARG A 107 -13.75 -9.18 -34.02
N GLU A 108 -13.49 -10.39 -33.55
CA GLU A 108 -14.28 -11.58 -33.87
C GLU A 108 -15.65 -11.55 -33.18
N LEU A 109 -15.72 -11.01 -31.96
CA LEU A 109 -16.97 -10.77 -31.24
C LEU A 109 -17.81 -9.66 -31.88
N LYS A 110 -17.16 -8.57 -32.33
CA LYS A 110 -17.83 -7.51 -33.11
C LYS A 110 -18.39 -8.07 -34.42
N ARG A 111 -17.63 -8.93 -35.09
CA ARG A 111 -18.09 -9.55 -36.34
C ARG A 111 -19.33 -10.40 -36.14
N THR A 112 -19.35 -11.25 -35.12
CA THR A 112 -20.50 -12.12 -34.82
C THR A 112 -21.73 -11.35 -34.33
N LEU A 113 -21.56 -10.26 -33.58
CA LEU A 113 -22.70 -9.48 -33.07
C LEU A 113 -23.30 -8.51 -34.10
N PHE A 114 -22.52 -8.05 -35.07
CA PHE A 114 -22.95 -6.98 -35.99
C PHE A 114 -23.04 -7.41 -37.46
N ASP A 115 -22.34 -8.47 -37.92
CA ASP A 115 -22.52 -8.98 -39.29
C ASP A 115 -23.77 -9.88 -39.41
N ASP A 116 -24.26 -10.48 -38.30
CA ASP A 116 -25.50 -11.28 -38.31
C ASP A 116 -26.77 -10.41 -38.47
N GLU A 117 -26.71 -9.10 -38.23
CA GLU A 117 -27.84 -8.17 -38.42
C GLU A 117 -27.95 -7.58 -39.84
N GLU A 118 -26.91 -7.69 -40.68
CA GLU A 118 -26.92 -7.16 -42.05
C GLU A 118 -27.40 -8.19 -43.10
N GLY A 119 -27.67 -9.44 -42.70
CA GLY A 119 -28.06 -10.54 -43.60
C GLY A 119 -29.55 -10.64 -43.94
N ASP A 120 -30.44 -9.83 -43.36
CA ASP A 120 -31.91 -9.98 -43.50
C ASP A 120 -32.63 -8.72 -44.05
N ARG A 121 -32.09 -8.10 -45.11
CA ARG A 121 -32.81 -7.07 -45.89
C ARG A 121 -32.64 -7.24 -47.39
#